data_AF-A0A8T5ZDC5-F1
#
_entry.id   AF-A0A8T5ZDC5-F1
#
_cell.length_a   1.000
_cell.length_b   1.000
_cell.length_c   1.000
_cell.angle_alpha   90.00
_cell.angle_beta   90.00
_cell.angle_gamma   90.00
#
_symmetry.space_group_name_H-M   'P 1'
#
loop_
_entity.id
_entity.type
_entity.pdbx_description
1 polymer ?
#
loop_
_entity_poly.entity_id
_entity_poly.type
_entity_poly.pdbx_seq_one_letter_code
_entity_poly.pdbx_strand_id
1 'polypeptide(L)'
;MSKKELKPELLTVGKLFTDNYLIPIYQRNYAWRAEQIEQLISDIQDSVVGGQDNYFLGNLVVIKRGREDEFEVIDGQQRLTTLYLLLTFLEQDGEGEKPSVGHAGHLQYESRARATEALLRVAQEAAKEHVRPQGSTSNADAGIHEGYSIINQFFKQNENLNRSREKFSDFLLTKVTVVRASLPPNTDLNRYFEIMNTRGQQLKQVDIVKARLMSKLPNQYERECFAWVWDSCADMDSYVQMSLTRGDTSLRNKVFGDEWSWLEVTSFSSLMESRPQSGINSSRQSSEGVSLSLDEALSKYAKELESNSTEDEGNERFRSTIEFPAFLLHVLRIMKGDEVEDEGLLDDKRLIKSFDDAVNNVPDAKADWVRSFAFMLLKCRNLFDGFILKRQFTANIGDDGDWSLQRLKKGGGDKKPTPTYIHVFSASNGSLEEDGSADPHTRDVLLLQSMLRITYTSPRTMHWITKVLRWLSVKAPRDVKHADLADLL
;
A
#
# COMPACT_ATOMS: atom_id res chain seq x y z
N MET A 1 -0.25 42.27 -12.56
CA MET A 1 0.06 40.96 -11.97
C MET A 1 -0.09 39.90 -13.05
N SER A 2 1.03 39.33 -13.51
CA SER A 2 1.00 38.28 -14.55
C SER A 2 0.24 37.06 -14.03
N LYS A 3 -0.80 36.62 -14.76
CA LYS A 3 -1.52 35.38 -14.47
C LYS A 3 -0.48 34.26 -14.51
N LYS A 4 -0.28 33.53 -13.40
CA LYS A 4 0.52 32.30 -13.41
C LYS A 4 -0.26 31.24 -14.18
N GLU A 5 -0.06 31.21 -15.49
CA GLU A 5 -0.71 30.27 -16.40
C GLU A 5 -0.13 28.85 -16.24
N LEU A 6 -1.00 27.86 -16.45
CA LEU A 6 -0.64 26.46 -16.56
C LEU A 6 0.18 26.30 -17.84
N LYS A 7 1.41 25.79 -17.74
CA LYS A 7 2.30 25.58 -18.90
C LYS A 7 2.29 24.09 -19.26
N PRO A 8 1.44 23.65 -20.20
CA PRO A 8 1.50 22.29 -20.72
C PRO A 8 2.68 22.17 -21.67
N GLU A 9 3.45 21.09 -21.53
CA GLU A 9 4.56 20.75 -22.40
C GLU A 9 4.35 19.35 -22.95
N LEU A 10 4.41 19.19 -24.28
CA LEU A 10 4.34 17.89 -24.92
C LEU A 10 5.75 17.28 -24.98
N LEU A 11 5.97 16.20 -24.24
CA LEU A 11 7.26 15.52 -24.11
C LEU A 11 7.15 14.11 -24.70
N THR A 12 8.21 13.65 -25.37
CA THR A 12 8.35 12.22 -25.65
C THR A 12 8.81 11.50 -24.38
N VAL A 13 8.62 10.17 -24.27
CA VAL A 13 9.11 9.42 -23.10
C VAL A 13 10.62 9.59 -22.91
N GLY A 14 11.39 9.61 -24.00
CA GLY A 14 12.85 9.85 -23.90
C GLY A 14 13.19 11.21 -23.30
N LYS A 15 12.48 12.28 -23.68
CA LYS A 15 12.66 13.61 -23.06
C LYS A 15 12.07 13.69 -21.66
N LEU A 16 11.02 12.92 -21.37
CA LEU A 16 10.36 12.94 -20.07
C LEU A 16 11.36 12.58 -18.97
N PHE A 17 12.16 11.54 -19.19
CA PHE A 17 13.16 11.03 -18.23
C PHE A 17 14.52 11.76 -18.26
N THR A 18 14.63 12.94 -18.87
CA THR A 18 15.78 13.84 -18.62
C THR A 18 15.58 14.70 -17.38
N ASP A 19 14.34 14.83 -16.90
CA ASP A 19 13.95 15.56 -15.69
C ASP A 19 13.76 14.62 -14.50
N ASN A 20 13.75 15.16 -13.27
CA ASN A 20 13.67 14.41 -12.03
C ASN A 20 12.25 14.44 -11.44
N TYR A 21 11.68 13.27 -11.14
CA TYR A 21 10.33 13.13 -10.58
C TYR A 21 10.34 12.55 -9.17
N LEU A 22 9.57 13.18 -8.30
CA LEU A 22 9.33 12.74 -6.94
C LEU A 22 7.86 12.37 -6.76
N ILE A 23 7.59 11.12 -6.39
CA ILE A 23 6.27 10.67 -5.95
C ILE A 23 6.12 11.05 -4.47
N PRO A 24 5.21 11.99 -4.12
CA PRO A 24 5.09 12.49 -2.76
C PRO A 24 4.39 11.47 -1.83
N ILE A 25 4.61 11.61 -0.52
CA ILE A 25 4.14 10.64 0.50
C ILE A 25 2.61 10.44 0.54
N TYR A 26 1.84 11.43 0.10
CA TYR A 26 0.38 11.37 0.08
C TYR A 26 -0.17 10.55 -1.09
N GLN A 27 0.67 10.19 -2.08
CA GLN A 27 0.28 9.30 -3.17
C GLN A 27 0.33 7.82 -2.73
N ARG A 28 -0.54 7.00 -3.31
CA ARG A 28 -0.53 5.53 -3.07
C ARG A 28 0.73 4.87 -3.65
N ASN A 29 1.07 3.68 -3.15
CA ASN A 29 2.13 2.84 -3.74
C ASN A 29 1.79 2.44 -5.18
N TYR A 30 2.80 1.97 -5.92
CA TYR A 30 2.59 1.35 -7.23
C TYR A 30 1.69 0.11 -7.09
N ALA A 31 0.65 0.04 -7.93
CA ALA A 31 -0.44 -0.92 -7.80
C ALA A 31 -1.00 -1.40 -9.14
N TRP A 32 -0.41 -0.98 -10.27
CA TRP A 32 -0.76 -1.58 -11.56
C TRP A 32 -0.35 -3.06 -11.59
N ARG A 33 -1.25 -3.89 -12.12
CA ARG A 33 -1.15 -5.35 -12.27
C ARG A 33 -1.19 -5.72 -13.76
N ALA A 34 -1.20 -7.01 -14.05
CA ALA A 34 -1.13 -7.58 -15.40
C ALA A 34 -2.04 -6.84 -16.40
N GLU A 35 -3.34 -6.73 -16.08
CA GLU A 35 -4.32 -6.06 -16.94
C GLU A 35 -3.89 -4.66 -17.41
N GLN A 36 -3.43 -3.78 -16.51
CA GLN A 36 -3.10 -2.41 -16.89
C GLN A 36 -1.73 -2.30 -17.58
N ILE A 37 -0.77 -3.12 -17.16
CA ILE A 37 0.59 -3.12 -17.71
C ILE A 37 0.58 -3.70 -19.13
N GLU A 38 -0.05 -4.85 -19.31
CA GLU A 38 -0.17 -5.53 -20.60
C GLU A 38 -0.96 -4.69 -21.59
N GLN A 39 -2.06 -4.05 -21.15
CA GLN A 39 -2.82 -3.13 -22.01
C GLN A 39 -1.93 -1.98 -22.51
N LEU A 40 -1.15 -1.34 -21.62
CA LEU A 40 -0.23 -0.27 -22.02
C LEU A 40 0.78 -0.73 -23.08
N ILE A 41 1.39 -1.90 -22.89
CA ILE A 41 2.38 -2.44 -23.82
C ILE A 41 1.72 -2.77 -25.16
N SER A 42 0.56 -3.42 -25.14
CA SER A 42 -0.23 -3.76 -26.33
C SER A 42 -0.62 -2.52 -27.13
N ASP A 43 -1.12 -1.46 -26.48
CA ASP A 43 -1.54 -0.23 -27.17
C ASP A 43 -0.36 0.45 -27.90
N ILE A 44 0.82 0.46 -27.28
CA ILE A 44 2.03 1.01 -27.88
C ILE A 44 2.47 0.11 -29.04
N GLN A 45 2.45 -1.21 -28.87
CA GLN A 45 2.83 -2.15 -29.92
C GLN A 45 1.87 -2.09 -31.12
N ASP A 46 0.58 -1.95 -30.90
CA ASP A 46 -0.42 -1.77 -31.96
C ASP A 46 -0.16 -0.48 -32.75
N SER A 47 0.29 0.58 -32.07
CA SER A 47 0.69 1.83 -32.72
C SER A 47 1.96 1.66 -33.58
N VAL A 48 2.92 0.85 -33.12
CA VAL A 48 4.13 0.47 -33.89
C VAL A 48 3.74 -0.33 -35.14
N VAL A 49 2.92 -1.36 -34.99
CA VAL A 49 2.49 -2.25 -36.09
C VAL A 49 1.61 -1.51 -37.09
N GLY A 50 0.73 -0.64 -36.60
CA GLY A 50 -0.13 0.21 -37.41
C GLY A 50 0.60 1.35 -38.14
N GLY A 51 1.90 1.55 -37.86
CA GLY A 51 2.71 2.61 -38.48
C GLY A 51 2.23 4.01 -38.12
N GLN A 52 1.70 4.21 -36.91
CA GLN A 52 1.22 5.52 -36.47
C GLN A 52 2.39 6.49 -36.25
N ASP A 53 2.15 7.79 -36.44
CA ASP A 53 3.21 8.80 -36.29
C ASP A 53 3.56 9.11 -34.84
N ASN A 54 2.60 8.93 -33.93
CA ASN A 54 2.75 9.11 -32.48
C ASN A 54 1.71 8.28 -31.71
N TYR A 55 1.96 8.08 -30.42
CA TYR A 55 0.98 7.55 -29.48
C TYR A 55 0.85 8.51 -28.29
N PHE A 56 -0.36 8.95 -27.98
CA PHE A 56 -0.60 9.86 -26.87
C PHE A 56 -0.99 9.09 -25.61
N LEU A 57 -0.09 9.08 -24.62
CA LEU A 57 -0.26 8.33 -23.38
C LEU A 57 -1.12 9.08 -22.34
N GLY A 58 -1.42 10.36 -22.58
CA GLY A 58 -2.21 11.20 -21.69
C GLY A 58 -1.38 12.25 -20.94
N ASN A 59 -1.98 12.76 -19.86
CA ASN A 59 -1.42 13.87 -19.09
C ASN A 59 -0.60 13.38 -17.88
N LEU A 60 0.47 14.10 -17.54
CA LEU A 60 1.20 14.00 -16.28
C LEU A 60 1.12 15.35 -15.58
N VAL A 61 0.58 15.39 -14.37
CA VAL A 61 0.39 16.65 -13.65
C VAL A 61 1.45 16.75 -12.56
N VAL A 62 2.15 17.88 -12.52
CA VAL A 62 3.29 18.07 -11.63
C VAL A 62 3.29 19.44 -10.96
N ILE A 63 3.99 19.54 -9.84
CA ILE A 63 4.41 20.81 -9.23
C ILE A 63 5.93 20.90 -9.31
N LYS A 64 6.46 22.02 -9.78
CA LYS A 64 7.90 22.28 -9.83
C LYS A 64 8.44 22.50 -8.41
N ARG A 65 9.44 21.72 -7.98
CA ARG A 65 10.11 21.85 -6.68
C ARG A 65 11.48 22.48 -6.86
N GLY A 66 11.71 23.64 -6.24
CA GLY A 66 13.06 24.23 -6.08
C GLY A 66 13.84 24.47 -7.38
N ARG A 67 14.51 23.43 -7.91
CA ARG A 67 15.34 23.43 -9.12
C ARG A 67 14.51 23.44 -10.41
N GLU A 68 15.18 23.64 -11.54
CA GLU A 68 14.51 23.77 -12.83
C GLU A 68 13.92 22.45 -13.36
N ASP A 69 14.50 21.34 -12.96
CA ASP A 69 14.30 19.99 -13.47
C ASP A 69 13.66 19.04 -12.44
N GLU A 70 13.33 19.52 -11.24
CA GLU A 70 12.72 18.71 -10.17
C GLU A 70 11.20 18.92 -10.09
N PHE A 71 10.45 17.82 -10.20
CA PHE A 71 8.99 17.81 -10.28
C PHE A 71 8.36 16.85 -9.28
N GLU A 72 7.44 17.34 -8.45
CA GLU A 72 6.56 16.52 -7.63
C GLU A 72 5.35 16.06 -8.45
N VAL A 73 5.08 14.76 -8.48
CA VAL A 73 4.00 14.17 -9.27
C VAL A 73 2.67 14.22 -8.51
N ILE A 74 1.68 14.88 -9.12
CA ILE A 74 0.33 15.08 -8.58
C ILE A 74 -0.66 14.08 -9.17
N ASP A 75 -0.53 13.79 -10.46
CA ASP A 75 -1.32 12.78 -11.16
C ASP A 75 -0.50 12.13 -12.28
N GLY A 76 -0.80 10.86 -12.59
CA GLY A 76 -0.06 10.06 -13.58
C GLY A 76 1.04 9.17 -12.99
N GLN A 77 1.14 9.05 -11.66
CA GLN A 77 2.21 8.31 -10.98
C GLN A 77 2.35 6.84 -11.38
N GLN A 78 1.24 6.13 -11.60
CA GLN A 78 1.26 4.71 -11.97
C GLN A 78 1.85 4.53 -13.37
N ARG A 79 1.36 5.32 -14.35
CA ARG A 79 1.89 5.38 -15.72
C ARG A 79 3.38 5.73 -15.73
N LEU A 80 3.79 6.75 -14.99
CA LEU A 80 5.19 7.16 -14.91
C LEU A 80 6.09 6.05 -14.35
N THR A 81 5.63 5.35 -13.30
CA THR A 81 6.37 4.22 -12.72
C THR A 81 6.45 3.04 -13.70
N THR A 82 5.37 2.71 -14.40
CA THR A 82 5.38 1.64 -15.41
C THR A 82 6.29 1.97 -16.58
N LEU A 83 6.32 3.23 -17.05
CA LEU A 83 7.28 3.66 -18.07
C LEU A 83 8.73 3.49 -17.58
N TYR A 84 9.03 3.88 -16.34
CA TYR A 84 10.35 3.67 -15.75
C TYR A 84 10.74 2.18 -15.75
N LEU A 85 9.82 1.30 -15.34
CA LEU A 85 10.06 -0.15 -15.31
C LEU A 85 10.24 -0.73 -16.72
N LEU A 86 9.45 -0.26 -17.69
CA LEU A 86 9.54 -0.69 -19.08
C LEU A 86 10.87 -0.26 -19.72
N LEU A 87 11.32 0.97 -19.49
CA LEU A 87 12.64 1.42 -19.91
C LEU A 87 13.75 0.60 -19.26
N THR A 88 13.61 0.29 -17.97
CA THR A 88 14.57 -0.55 -17.24
C THR A 88 14.69 -1.93 -17.86
N PHE A 89 13.57 -2.52 -18.28
CA PHE A 89 13.56 -3.81 -18.98
C PHE A 89 14.21 -3.72 -20.37
N LEU A 90 13.86 -2.71 -21.17
CA LEU A 90 14.37 -2.52 -22.53
C LEU A 90 15.87 -2.21 -22.58
N GLU A 91 16.42 -1.49 -21.60
CA GLU A 91 17.86 -1.19 -21.51
C GLU A 91 18.73 -2.42 -21.22
N GLN A 92 18.18 -3.47 -20.63
CA GLN A 92 18.96 -4.59 -20.13
C GLN A 92 18.93 -5.82 -21.03
N ASP A 93 17.79 -6.12 -21.63
CA ASP A 93 17.49 -7.47 -22.11
C ASP A 93 17.59 -7.62 -23.66
N GLY A 94 17.99 -6.56 -24.39
CA GLY A 94 18.10 -6.57 -25.85
C GLY A 94 19.44 -7.10 -26.39
N GLU A 95 19.41 -8.02 -27.35
CA GLU A 95 20.57 -8.35 -28.19
C GLU A 95 20.75 -7.26 -29.26
N GLY A 96 21.44 -6.15 -28.92
CA GLY A 96 21.63 -5.00 -29.81
C GLY A 96 22.28 -3.77 -29.15
N GLU A 97 22.35 -2.64 -29.85
CA GLU A 97 22.73 -1.36 -29.24
C GLU A 97 21.71 -0.99 -28.16
N LYS A 98 22.17 -0.95 -26.90
CA LYS A 98 21.30 -0.63 -25.76
C LYS A 98 20.83 0.82 -25.89
N PRO A 99 19.51 1.08 -25.93
CA PRO A 99 19.00 2.44 -25.95
C PRO A 99 19.30 3.10 -24.60
N SER A 100 20.38 3.87 -24.48
CA SER A 100 20.74 4.53 -23.23
C SER A 100 19.91 5.81 -23.07
N VAL A 101 18.89 5.74 -22.23
CA VAL A 101 18.02 6.89 -21.89
C VAL A 101 18.52 7.56 -20.62
N GLY A 102 19.24 6.82 -19.79
CA GLY A 102 19.75 7.32 -18.52
C GLY A 102 18.63 7.60 -17.52
N HIS A 103 17.47 6.93 -17.65
CA HIS A 103 16.30 7.16 -16.78
C HIS A 103 16.54 6.73 -15.32
N ALA A 104 17.56 5.91 -15.06
CA ALA A 104 17.91 5.47 -13.73
C ALA A 104 18.17 6.67 -12.78
N GLY A 105 17.44 6.73 -11.67
CA GLY A 105 17.54 7.80 -10.68
C GLY A 105 16.63 9.02 -10.92
N HIS A 106 15.96 9.10 -12.08
CA HIS A 106 15.02 10.18 -12.43
C HIS A 106 13.61 9.99 -11.84
N LEU A 107 13.36 8.92 -11.07
CA LEU A 107 12.11 8.69 -10.35
C LEU A 107 12.39 8.22 -8.93
N GLN A 108 11.83 8.92 -7.94
CA GLN A 108 12.02 8.65 -6.52
C GLN A 108 10.69 8.69 -5.76
N TYR A 109 10.58 7.96 -4.66
CA TYR A 109 9.43 8.00 -3.75
C TYR A 109 9.81 8.68 -2.43
N GLU A 110 9.14 9.79 -2.11
CA GLU A 110 9.38 10.58 -0.91
C GLU A 110 9.07 9.79 0.37
N SER A 111 10.00 9.79 1.32
CA SER A 111 9.90 9.07 2.61
C SER A 111 9.60 7.57 2.48
N ARG A 112 9.84 6.99 1.30
CA ARG A 112 9.73 5.56 1.01
C ARG A 112 11.03 5.08 0.38
N ALA A 113 12.10 5.09 1.18
CA ALA A 113 13.44 4.68 0.76
C ALA A 113 13.41 3.30 0.09
N ARG A 114 12.64 2.34 0.63
CA ARG A 114 12.49 0.99 0.07
C ARG A 114 11.88 0.96 -1.34
N ALA A 115 10.85 1.76 -1.61
CA ALA A 115 10.27 1.82 -2.96
C ALA A 115 11.28 2.39 -3.98
N THR A 116 12.05 3.41 -3.57
CA THR A 116 13.14 3.96 -4.40
C THR A 116 14.26 2.94 -4.58
N GLU A 117 14.65 2.24 -3.51
CA GLU A 117 15.61 1.13 -3.54
C GLU A 117 15.09 -0.03 -4.40
N ALA A 118 13.79 -0.31 -4.44
CA ALA A 118 13.20 -1.34 -5.29
C ALA A 118 13.33 -0.98 -6.77
N LEU A 119 13.10 0.29 -7.16
CA LEU A 119 13.36 0.77 -8.52
C LEU A 119 14.83 0.59 -8.91
N LEU A 120 15.74 0.94 -8.00
CA LEU A 120 17.19 0.80 -8.22
C LEU A 120 17.63 -0.66 -8.24
N ARG A 121 17.05 -1.51 -7.37
CA ARG A 121 17.35 -2.94 -7.27
C ARG A 121 16.88 -3.67 -8.51
N VAL A 122 15.67 -3.40 -9.00
CA VAL A 122 15.20 -3.94 -10.29
C VAL A 122 16.17 -3.56 -11.41
N ALA A 123 16.64 -2.32 -11.46
CA ALA A 123 17.62 -1.89 -12.46
C ALA A 123 18.99 -2.61 -12.31
N GLN A 124 19.44 -2.88 -11.08
CA GLN A 124 20.69 -3.58 -10.80
C GLN A 124 20.62 -5.11 -11.00
N GLU A 125 19.51 -5.72 -10.61
CA GLU A 125 19.23 -7.16 -10.80
C GLU A 125 19.05 -7.48 -12.27
N ALA A 126 18.37 -6.60 -13.02
CA ALA A 126 18.26 -6.71 -14.47
C ALA A 126 19.63 -6.65 -15.19
N ALA A 127 20.63 -5.96 -14.61
CA ALA A 127 21.99 -5.88 -15.16
C ALA A 127 22.86 -7.11 -14.85
N LYS A 128 22.42 -8.02 -13.97
CA LYS A 128 23.13 -9.24 -13.62
C LYS A 128 22.27 -10.44 -14.01
N GLU A 129 22.49 -10.96 -15.21
CA GLU A 129 21.87 -12.22 -15.63
C GLU A 129 22.11 -13.30 -14.55
N HIS A 130 21.03 -13.96 -14.11
CA HIS A 130 21.02 -15.13 -13.21
C HIS A 130 21.04 -14.92 -11.68
N VAL A 131 20.23 -14.01 -11.13
CA VAL A 131 19.85 -14.15 -9.71
C VAL A 131 18.32 -14.11 -9.58
N ARG A 132 17.75 -15.25 -9.17
CA ARG A 132 16.33 -15.34 -8.75
C ARG A 132 16.12 -14.42 -7.54
N PRO A 133 15.03 -13.65 -7.47
CA PRO A 133 14.73 -12.89 -6.27
C PRO A 133 14.39 -13.87 -5.14
N GLN A 134 15.32 -14.06 -4.21
CA GLN A 134 15.00 -14.61 -2.89
C GLN A 134 15.26 -13.52 -1.85
N GLY A 135 14.18 -12.85 -1.43
CA GLY A 135 14.22 -11.84 -0.39
C GLY A 135 12.82 -11.32 -0.09
N SER A 136 12.42 -11.37 1.19
CA SER A 136 11.10 -11.01 1.70
C SER A 136 10.58 -9.68 1.14
N THR A 137 9.49 -9.74 0.38
CA THR A 137 8.88 -8.59 -0.30
C THR A 137 8.00 -7.79 0.68
N SER A 138 8.33 -6.51 0.89
CA SER A 138 7.40 -5.53 1.48
C SER A 138 6.44 -5.04 0.39
N ASN A 139 5.22 -4.57 0.69
CA ASN A 139 4.21 -4.26 -0.35
C ASN A 139 4.62 -3.20 -1.37
N ALA A 140 5.41 -2.20 -0.95
CA ALA A 140 5.90 -1.18 -1.88
C ALA A 140 6.94 -1.75 -2.85
N ASP A 141 7.76 -2.70 -2.37
CA ASP A 141 8.72 -3.43 -3.20
C ASP A 141 8.00 -4.47 -4.05
N ALA A 142 7.02 -5.18 -3.48
CA ALA A 142 6.25 -6.24 -4.12
C ALA A 142 5.58 -5.73 -5.38
N GLY A 143 4.88 -4.59 -5.33
CA GLY A 143 4.21 -4.04 -6.50
C GLY A 143 5.18 -3.69 -7.63
N ILE A 144 6.33 -3.10 -7.31
CA ILE A 144 7.36 -2.70 -8.28
C ILE A 144 8.02 -3.94 -8.91
N HIS A 145 8.39 -4.92 -8.09
CA HIS A 145 8.99 -6.20 -8.51
C HIS A 145 8.02 -7.05 -9.34
N GLU A 146 6.77 -7.12 -8.92
CA GLU A 146 5.69 -7.79 -9.64
C GLU A 146 5.43 -7.10 -10.98
N GLY A 147 5.36 -5.77 -11.00
CA GLY A 147 5.23 -4.99 -12.23
C GLY A 147 6.34 -5.27 -13.23
N TYR A 148 7.59 -5.32 -12.77
CA TYR A 148 8.72 -5.70 -13.61
C TYR A 148 8.63 -7.15 -14.10
N SER A 149 8.26 -8.08 -13.22
CA SER A 149 8.07 -9.50 -13.56
C SER A 149 7.00 -9.69 -14.63
N ILE A 150 5.88 -8.96 -14.54
CA ILE A 150 4.82 -8.95 -15.54
C ILE A 150 5.35 -8.48 -16.90
N ILE A 151 6.10 -7.36 -16.95
CA ILE A 151 6.70 -6.86 -18.19
C ILE A 151 7.59 -7.95 -18.82
N ASN A 152 8.49 -8.55 -18.03
CA ASN A 152 9.39 -9.60 -18.50
C ASN A 152 8.62 -10.82 -19.04
N GLN A 153 7.60 -11.27 -18.31
CA GLN A 153 6.77 -12.39 -18.71
C GLN A 153 5.98 -12.08 -19.99
N PHE A 154 5.41 -10.89 -20.10
CA PHE A 154 4.63 -10.47 -21.26
C PHE A 154 5.49 -10.44 -22.54
N PHE A 155 6.71 -9.89 -22.48
CA PHE A 155 7.62 -9.92 -23.62
C PHE A 155 8.07 -11.34 -23.98
N LYS A 156 8.30 -12.22 -23.00
CA LYS A 156 8.64 -13.63 -23.25
C LYS A 156 7.50 -14.40 -23.92
N GLN A 157 6.26 -14.13 -23.54
CA GLN A 157 5.08 -14.77 -24.12
C GLN A 157 4.76 -14.23 -25.53
N ASN A 158 5.16 -13.00 -25.84
CA ASN A 158 4.91 -12.36 -27.13
C ASN A 158 6.17 -12.32 -28.00
N GLU A 159 6.53 -13.46 -28.62
CA GLU A 159 7.76 -13.58 -29.43
C GLU A 159 7.91 -12.51 -30.52
N ASN A 160 6.83 -12.10 -31.19
CA ASN A 160 6.89 -11.09 -32.24
C ASN A 160 7.23 -9.68 -31.69
N LEU A 161 6.63 -9.32 -30.56
CA LEU A 161 7.00 -8.10 -29.83
C LEU A 161 8.45 -8.19 -29.38
N ASN A 162 8.87 -9.36 -28.89
CA ASN A 162 10.23 -9.59 -28.44
C ASN A 162 11.27 -9.45 -29.56
N ARG A 163 10.97 -9.98 -30.76
CA ARG A 163 11.83 -9.85 -31.95
C ARG A 163 11.85 -8.43 -32.51
N SER A 164 10.82 -7.63 -32.28
CA SER A 164 10.71 -6.24 -32.72
C SER A 164 10.99 -5.22 -31.61
N ARG A 165 11.68 -5.66 -30.54
CA ARG A 165 11.95 -4.87 -29.34
C ARG A 165 12.69 -3.56 -29.61
N GLU A 166 13.64 -3.55 -30.55
CA GLU A 166 14.33 -2.31 -30.95
C GLU A 166 13.35 -1.28 -31.52
N LYS A 167 12.48 -1.70 -32.45
CA LYS A 167 11.45 -0.83 -33.04
C LYS A 167 10.46 -0.33 -31.98
N PHE A 168 10.07 -1.20 -31.05
CA PHE A 168 9.22 -0.83 -29.93
C PHE A 168 9.90 0.21 -29.04
N SER A 169 11.18 0.01 -28.71
CA SER A 169 11.97 0.93 -27.89
C SER A 169 12.13 2.29 -28.56
N ASP A 170 12.48 2.32 -29.85
CA ASP A 170 12.61 3.56 -30.62
C ASP A 170 11.29 4.33 -30.65
N PHE A 171 10.18 3.62 -30.87
CA PHE A 171 8.85 4.21 -30.85
C PHE A 171 8.48 4.73 -29.46
N LEU A 172 8.74 3.97 -28.41
CA LEU A 172 8.51 4.39 -27.03
C LEU A 172 9.25 5.70 -26.74
N LEU A 173 10.53 5.79 -27.08
CA LEU A 173 11.36 6.95 -26.74
C LEU A 173 11.07 8.20 -27.57
N THR A 174 10.72 8.02 -28.85
CA THR A 174 10.63 9.12 -29.82
C THR A 174 9.22 9.48 -30.23
N LYS A 175 8.25 8.55 -30.12
CA LYS A 175 6.89 8.70 -30.64
C LYS A 175 5.79 8.59 -29.59
N VAL A 176 6.03 7.95 -28.44
CA VAL A 176 5.10 8.01 -27.31
C VAL A 176 5.24 9.35 -26.62
N THR A 177 4.12 10.07 -26.50
CA THR A 177 4.07 11.44 -25.98
C THR A 177 3.19 11.57 -24.75
N VAL A 178 3.62 12.42 -23.82
CA VAL A 178 2.94 12.76 -22.58
C VAL A 178 2.84 14.28 -22.49
N VAL A 179 1.66 14.80 -22.14
CA VAL A 179 1.52 16.23 -21.82
C VAL A 179 1.83 16.43 -20.34
N ARG A 180 2.96 17.05 -20.04
CA ARG A 180 3.30 17.47 -18.69
C ARG A 180 2.69 18.82 -18.38
N ALA A 181 1.73 18.85 -17.47
CA ALA A 181 1.09 20.07 -17.00
C ALA A 181 1.68 20.49 -15.65
N SER A 182 2.43 21.60 -15.62
CA SER A 182 2.92 22.18 -14.37
C SER A 182 1.88 23.09 -13.72
N LEU A 183 1.47 22.74 -12.50
CA LEU A 183 0.64 23.57 -11.66
C LEU A 183 1.46 24.72 -11.04
N PRO A 184 0.86 25.90 -10.83
CA PRO A 184 1.50 26.98 -10.08
C PRO A 184 1.96 26.51 -8.67
N PRO A 185 3.10 27.00 -8.14
CA PRO A 185 3.62 26.54 -6.84
C PRO A 185 2.68 26.72 -5.64
N ASN A 186 1.76 27.69 -5.71
CA ASN A 186 0.79 27.99 -4.64
C ASN A 186 -0.58 27.38 -4.94
N THR A 187 -0.66 26.36 -5.78
CA THR A 187 -1.92 25.69 -6.09
C THR A 187 -2.41 24.97 -4.85
N ASP A 188 -3.66 25.23 -4.45
CA ASP A 188 -4.32 24.43 -3.43
C ASP A 188 -4.61 23.05 -4.01
N LEU A 189 -3.75 22.09 -3.64
CA LEU A 189 -3.85 20.70 -4.07
C LEU A 189 -5.21 20.09 -3.72
N ASN A 190 -5.81 20.46 -2.59
CA ASN A 190 -7.13 19.94 -2.22
C ASN A 190 -8.19 20.38 -3.22
N ARG A 191 -8.22 21.68 -3.53
CA ARG A 191 -9.12 22.25 -4.53
C ARG A 191 -8.84 21.70 -5.94
N TYR A 192 -7.56 21.49 -6.28
CA TYR A 192 -7.17 20.86 -7.54
C TYR A 192 -7.75 19.44 -7.64
N PHE A 193 -7.59 18.63 -6.59
CA PHE A 193 -8.12 17.27 -6.54
C PHE A 193 -9.65 17.24 -6.59
N GLU A 194 -10.34 18.15 -5.88
CA GLU A 194 -11.80 18.30 -5.98
C GLU A 194 -12.28 18.56 -7.41
N ILE A 195 -11.61 19.48 -8.12
CA ILE A 195 -11.97 19.87 -9.49
C ILE A 195 -11.66 18.73 -10.47
N MET A 196 -10.50 18.07 -10.35
CA MET A 196 -10.08 16.98 -11.23
C MET A 196 -10.98 15.74 -11.09
N ASN A 197 -11.37 15.41 -9.86
CA ASN A 197 -12.29 14.29 -9.58
C ASN A 197 -13.70 14.49 -10.12
N THR A 198 -14.06 15.72 -10.49
CA THR A 198 -15.34 16.05 -11.13
C THR A 198 -15.28 15.89 -12.67
N ARG A 199 -14.10 15.68 -13.28
CA ARG A 199 -13.91 15.75 -14.75
C ARG A 199 -13.17 14.58 -15.44
N GLY A 200 -12.55 13.63 -14.72
CA GLY A 200 -11.98 12.41 -15.33
C GLY A 200 -10.89 11.74 -14.50
N GLN A 201 -10.92 10.40 -14.46
CA GLN A 201 -10.22 9.45 -13.58
C GLN A 201 -10.03 9.91 -12.12
N GLN A 202 -10.94 9.45 -11.27
CA GLN A 202 -11.02 9.81 -9.85
C GLN A 202 -9.77 9.37 -9.07
N LEU A 203 -9.09 10.31 -8.41
CA LEU A 203 -8.39 10.01 -7.17
C LEU A 203 -9.42 9.43 -6.19
N LYS A 204 -9.08 8.32 -5.55
CA LYS A 204 -9.99 7.69 -4.61
C LYS A 204 -10.25 8.70 -3.48
N GLN A 205 -11.50 8.83 -3.04
CA GLN A 205 -11.87 9.80 -2.00
C GLN A 205 -11.01 9.66 -0.72
N VAL A 206 -10.53 8.44 -0.45
CA VAL A 206 -9.60 8.13 0.65
C VAL A 206 -8.27 8.88 0.53
N ASP A 207 -7.74 9.09 -0.68
CA ASP A 207 -6.48 9.79 -0.90
C ASP A 207 -6.61 11.29 -0.57
N ILE A 208 -7.77 11.89 -0.93
CA ILE A 208 -8.09 13.27 -0.55
C ILE A 208 -8.19 13.42 0.96
N VAL A 209 -8.93 12.50 1.62
CA VAL A 209 -9.05 12.52 3.08
C VAL A 209 -7.67 12.39 3.72
N LYS A 210 -6.83 11.45 3.26
CA LYS A 210 -5.45 11.27 3.74
C LYS A 210 -4.65 12.57 3.65
N ALA A 211 -4.60 13.19 2.47
CA ALA A 211 -3.84 14.43 2.25
C ALA A 211 -4.34 15.58 3.15
N ARG A 212 -5.66 15.73 3.29
CA ARG A 212 -6.27 16.76 4.15
C ARG A 212 -5.93 16.57 5.61
N LEU A 213 -6.01 15.34 6.13
CA LEU A 213 -5.65 15.02 7.51
C LEU A 213 -4.15 15.23 7.75
N MET A 214 -3.30 14.76 6.84
CA MET A 214 -1.85 14.97 6.89
C MET A 214 -1.48 16.45 6.93
N SER A 215 -2.21 17.31 6.20
CA SER A 215 -1.97 18.77 6.20
C SER A 215 -2.15 19.42 7.58
N LYS A 216 -2.85 18.77 8.52
CA LYS A 216 -3.06 19.29 9.88
C LYS A 216 -1.96 18.90 10.85
N LEU A 217 -1.06 17.99 10.46
CA LEU A 217 0.05 17.54 11.30
C LEU A 217 1.25 18.49 11.11
N PRO A 218 1.87 18.96 12.21
CA PRO A 218 2.82 20.08 12.18
C PRO A 218 4.16 19.71 11.53
N ASN A 219 4.65 18.49 11.77
CA ASN A 219 5.99 18.08 11.35
C ASN A 219 5.96 16.85 10.43
N GLN A 220 7.09 16.63 9.75
CA GLN A 220 7.24 15.54 8.78
C GLN A 220 7.15 14.16 9.44
N TYR A 221 7.69 14.01 10.65
CA TYR A 221 7.73 12.73 11.34
C TYR A 221 6.33 12.21 11.70
N GLU A 222 5.46 13.09 12.17
CA GLU A 222 4.04 12.80 12.41
C GLU A 222 3.30 12.47 11.11
N ARG A 223 3.51 13.24 10.05
CA ARG A 223 2.91 12.98 8.73
C ARG A 223 3.29 11.60 8.19
N GLU A 224 4.55 11.22 8.36
CA GLU A 224 5.02 9.90 7.94
C GLU A 224 4.48 8.76 8.82
N CYS A 225 4.39 8.95 10.15
CA CYS A 225 3.75 7.95 11.01
C CYS A 225 2.27 7.79 10.67
N PHE A 226 1.56 8.89 10.42
CA PHE A 226 0.18 8.86 9.95
C PHE A 226 0.04 8.12 8.62
N ALA A 227 0.90 8.42 7.64
CA ALA A 227 0.89 7.77 6.34
C ALA A 227 1.15 6.27 6.46
N TRP A 228 2.08 5.86 7.33
CA TRP A 228 2.37 4.47 7.63
C TRP A 228 1.13 3.73 8.18
N VAL A 229 0.47 4.29 9.21
CA VAL A 229 -0.77 3.70 9.75
C VAL A 229 -1.85 3.60 8.69
N TRP A 230 -2.07 4.68 7.94
CA TRP A 230 -3.10 4.77 6.92
C TRP A 230 -2.88 3.72 5.83
N ASP A 231 -1.68 3.65 5.25
CA ASP A 231 -1.36 2.73 4.16
C ASP A 231 -1.40 1.27 4.62
N SER A 232 -1.00 0.98 5.86
CA SER A 232 -1.09 -0.36 6.44
C SER A 232 -2.54 -0.78 6.74
N CYS A 233 -3.40 0.14 7.16
CA CYS A 233 -4.83 -0.15 7.37
C CYS A 233 -5.63 -0.20 6.07
N ALA A 234 -5.14 0.43 4.99
CA ALA A 234 -5.77 0.42 3.67
C ALA A 234 -5.65 -0.93 2.96
N ASP A 235 -4.66 -1.75 3.33
CA ASP A 235 -4.57 -3.14 2.94
C ASP A 235 -5.58 -3.97 3.73
N MET A 236 -6.79 -4.08 3.19
CA MET A 236 -7.90 -4.74 3.87
C MET A 236 -7.80 -6.27 3.82
N ASP A 237 -6.97 -6.84 2.95
CA ASP A 237 -6.90 -8.28 2.70
C ASP A 237 -5.73 -8.95 3.44
N SER A 238 -4.87 -8.14 4.06
CA SER A 238 -3.86 -8.58 5.01
C SER A 238 -4.24 -8.22 6.46
N TYR A 239 -3.82 -9.04 7.42
CA TYR A 239 -3.87 -8.65 8.83
C TYR A 239 -2.95 -7.46 9.07
N VAL A 240 -3.39 -6.47 9.85
CA VAL A 240 -2.62 -5.23 10.06
C VAL A 240 -1.26 -5.47 10.70
N GLN A 241 -1.11 -6.52 11.49
CA GLN A 241 0.18 -6.92 12.05
C GLN A 241 1.19 -7.34 10.98
N MET A 242 0.70 -7.86 9.85
CA MET A 242 1.53 -8.14 8.68
C MET A 242 1.82 -6.85 7.91
N SER A 243 0.77 -6.07 7.59
CA SER A 243 0.90 -4.89 6.73
C SER A 243 1.64 -3.72 7.37
N LEU A 244 1.54 -3.56 8.70
CA LEU A 244 2.22 -2.52 9.48
C LEU A 244 3.71 -2.80 9.65
N THR A 245 4.09 -4.07 9.81
CA THR A 245 5.49 -4.45 10.08
C THR A 245 6.19 -5.02 8.84
N ARG A 246 5.71 -4.68 7.64
CA ARG A 246 6.30 -5.19 6.39
C ARG A 246 7.77 -4.81 6.29
N GLY A 247 8.61 -5.81 6.05
CA GLY A 247 10.07 -5.67 5.94
C GLY A 247 10.78 -5.32 7.25
N ASP A 248 10.12 -5.35 8.41
CA ASP A 248 10.78 -5.34 9.72
C ASP A 248 9.93 -6.10 10.76
N THR A 249 10.11 -7.41 10.81
CA THR A 249 9.37 -8.29 11.73
C THR A 249 9.68 -7.99 13.20
N SER A 250 10.80 -7.33 13.51
CA SER A 250 11.15 -6.98 14.90
C SER A 250 10.18 -5.96 15.51
N LEU A 251 9.55 -5.12 14.69
CA LEU A 251 8.51 -4.18 15.10
C LEU A 251 7.25 -4.88 15.59
N ARG A 252 6.99 -6.11 15.16
CA ARG A 252 5.76 -6.82 15.51
C ARG A 252 5.68 -7.11 16.99
N ASN A 253 6.81 -7.48 17.62
CA ASN A 253 6.88 -7.62 19.07
C ASN A 253 6.67 -6.28 19.79
N LYS A 254 7.26 -5.19 19.26
CA LYS A 254 7.14 -3.86 19.88
C LYS A 254 5.72 -3.30 19.83
N VAL A 255 4.99 -3.55 18.75
CA VAL A 255 3.67 -2.96 18.50
C VAL A 255 2.53 -3.87 18.96
N PHE A 256 2.69 -5.19 18.84
CA PHE A 256 1.63 -6.18 19.08
C PHE A 256 1.97 -7.23 20.16
N GLY A 257 3.07 -7.02 20.89
CA GLY A 257 3.56 -7.93 21.92
C GLY A 257 4.10 -9.26 21.37
N ASP A 258 4.55 -10.13 22.26
CA ASP A 258 5.22 -11.40 21.89
C ASP A 258 4.31 -12.39 21.15
N GLU A 259 3.00 -12.32 21.37
CA GLU A 259 2.01 -13.19 20.74
C GLU A 259 1.58 -12.70 19.33
N TRP A 260 1.91 -11.46 18.96
CA TRP A 260 1.51 -10.78 17.71
C TRP A 260 0.00 -10.54 17.52
N SER A 261 -0.86 -10.94 18.45
CA SER A 261 -2.31 -10.88 18.24
C SER A 261 -2.90 -9.49 18.37
N TRP A 262 -2.51 -8.74 19.40
CA TRP A 262 -3.26 -7.57 19.83
C TRP A 262 -2.36 -6.36 19.96
N LEU A 263 -2.86 -5.20 19.57
CA LEU A 263 -2.15 -3.93 19.69
C LEU A 263 -1.81 -3.65 21.17
N GLU A 264 -0.53 -3.49 21.49
CA GLU A 264 -0.06 -3.17 22.86
C GLU A 264 0.32 -1.70 23.02
N VAL A 265 0.69 -1.00 21.93
CA VAL A 265 0.87 0.45 21.95
C VAL A 265 -0.45 1.15 22.27
N THR A 266 -0.40 2.20 23.10
CA THR A 266 -1.59 2.83 23.70
C THR A 266 -1.92 4.21 23.14
N SER A 267 -1.04 4.79 22.33
CA SER A 267 -1.23 6.11 21.74
C SER A 267 -0.46 6.27 20.42
N PHE A 268 -0.81 7.33 19.67
CA PHE A 268 -0.05 7.74 18.50
C PHE A 268 1.41 8.07 18.84
N SER A 269 1.65 8.69 20.00
CA SER A 269 3.02 9.02 20.46
C SER A 269 3.85 7.76 20.72
N SER A 270 3.31 6.77 21.43
CA SER A 270 4.01 5.49 21.64
C SER A 270 4.26 4.74 20.33
N LEU A 271 3.36 4.87 19.36
CA LEU A 271 3.55 4.27 18.04
C LEU A 271 4.68 4.97 17.27
N MET A 272 4.77 6.30 17.34
CA MET A 272 5.89 7.05 16.76
C MET A 272 7.23 6.59 17.34
N GLU A 273 7.34 6.45 18.66
CA GLU A 273 8.56 5.96 19.33
C GLU A 273 8.97 4.55 18.87
N SER A 274 8.00 3.70 18.52
CA SER A 274 8.26 2.36 18.02
C SER A 274 8.76 2.33 16.57
N ARG A 275 8.54 3.40 15.79
CA ARG A 275 8.85 3.45 14.36
C ARG A 275 10.38 3.47 14.15
N PRO A 276 10.93 2.67 13.22
CA PRO A 276 12.34 2.78 12.85
C PRO A 276 12.58 4.21 12.34
N GLN A 277 13.51 4.92 12.98
CA GLN A 277 13.99 6.20 12.44
C GLN A 277 14.75 5.89 11.14
N SER A 278 14.13 6.10 9.99
CA SER A 278 14.87 6.21 8.73
C SER A 278 15.93 7.30 8.93
N GLY A 279 17.20 6.96 8.70
CA GLY A 279 18.36 7.73 9.14
C GLY A 279 18.32 9.22 8.75
N ILE A 280 18.14 10.08 9.76
CA ILE A 280 18.34 11.54 9.65
C ILE A 280 19.68 11.95 10.32
N ASN A 281 20.40 11.05 10.98
CA ASN A 281 21.68 11.37 11.63
C ASN A 281 22.85 10.54 11.12
N SER A 282 23.38 10.87 9.94
CA SER A 282 24.80 10.66 9.62
C SER A 282 25.23 11.46 8.38
N SER A 283 25.20 12.79 8.49
CA SER A 283 26.20 13.57 7.76
C SER A 283 26.85 14.57 8.71
N ARG A 284 28.19 14.51 8.75
CA ARG A 284 29.14 15.34 9.52
C ARG A 284 29.53 14.82 10.92
N GLN A 285 30.45 13.85 10.94
CA GLN A 285 31.78 14.09 11.52
C GLN A 285 32.78 13.07 10.98
N SER A 286 34.00 13.55 10.84
CA SER A 286 35.16 12.93 10.21
C SER A 286 35.74 11.73 10.96
N SER A 287 36.30 10.82 10.14
CA SER A 287 37.49 9.98 10.34
C SER A 287 37.46 8.74 11.24
N GLU A 288 38.02 7.69 10.63
CA GLU A 288 38.64 6.45 11.15
C GLU A 288 37.74 5.22 11.30
N GLY A 289 38.09 4.20 10.50
CA GLY A 289 37.27 3.05 10.20
C GLY A 289 37.59 1.80 11.01
N VAL A 290 36.61 0.90 11.00
CA VAL A 290 36.83 -0.55 11.00
C VAL A 290 35.79 -1.12 10.03
N SER A 291 36.25 -1.47 8.83
CA SER A 291 35.44 -2.22 7.86
C SER A 291 35.27 -3.64 8.35
N LEU A 292 34.03 -4.06 8.63
CA LEU A 292 33.67 -5.47 8.72
C LEU A 292 33.98 -6.12 7.34
N SER A 293 34.69 -7.24 7.35
CA SER A 293 35.07 -7.91 6.10
C SER A 293 33.85 -8.59 5.47
N LEU A 294 33.85 -8.63 4.14
CA LEU A 294 32.81 -9.24 3.32
C LEU A 294 32.52 -10.70 3.71
N ASP A 295 33.53 -11.42 4.20
CA ASP A 295 33.41 -12.81 4.64
C ASP A 295 32.64 -12.99 5.95
N GLU A 296 32.73 -12.03 6.88
CA GLU A 296 31.91 -12.05 8.12
C GLU A 296 30.44 -11.75 7.82
N ALA A 297 30.16 -10.88 6.84
CA ALA A 297 28.81 -10.61 6.37
C ALA A 297 28.21 -11.82 5.63
N LEU A 298 29.00 -12.47 4.77
CA LEU A 298 28.60 -13.68 4.03
C LEU A 298 28.35 -14.88 4.95
N SER A 299 29.15 -15.04 6.01
CA SER A 299 28.98 -16.12 7.00
C SER A 299 27.70 -15.96 7.83
N LYS A 300 27.29 -14.71 8.09
CA LYS A 300 26.03 -14.38 8.76
C LYS A 300 24.84 -14.68 7.85
N TYR A 301 24.97 -14.35 6.56
CA TYR A 301 23.96 -14.58 5.52
C TYR A 301 23.78 -16.09 5.22
N ALA A 302 24.87 -16.85 5.14
CA ALA A 302 24.84 -18.29 4.87
C ALA A 302 24.15 -19.09 5.99
N LYS A 303 24.25 -18.64 7.25
CA LYS A 303 23.52 -19.25 8.38
C LYS A 303 22.02 -18.92 8.38
N GLU A 304 21.60 -17.84 7.74
CA GLU A 304 20.17 -17.48 7.61
C GLU A 304 19.47 -18.26 6.49
N LEU A 305 20.22 -18.72 5.48
CA LEU A 305 19.75 -19.44 4.30
C LEU A 305 19.32 -20.90 4.54
N GLU A 306 19.77 -21.57 5.60
CA GLU A 306 19.41 -22.99 5.86
C GLU A 306 17.99 -23.20 6.40
N SER A 307 17.15 -22.17 6.45
CA SER A 307 15.89 -22.29 7.18
C SER A 307 14.73 -21.46 6.63
N ASN A 308 14.75 -21.09 5.35
CA ASN A 308 13.58 -20.53 4.71
C ASN A 308 12.63 -21.66 4.31
N SER A 309 11.64 -21.91 5.17
CA SER A 309 10.44 -22.64 4.81
C SER A 309 9.74 -21.90 3.66
N THR A 310 9.57 -22.63 2.56
CA THR A 310 8.63 -22.39 1.47
C THR A 310 7.27 -21.97 2.01
N GLU A 311 6.72 -20.85 1.52
CA GLU A 311 5.29 -20.72 1.21
C GLU A 311 5.00 -19.36 0.52
N ASP A 312 4.80 -19.50 -0.80
CA ASP A 312 3.87 -18.83 -1.71
C ASP A 312 3.80 -17.31 -1.84
N GLU A 313 4.46 -16.86 -2.90
CA GLU A 313 4.02 -15.80 -3.80
C GLU A 313 2.70 -16.20 -4.48
N GLY A 314 1.65 -15.37 -4.39
CA GLY A 314 0.56 -15.35 -5.37
C GLY A 314 -0.88 -15.67 -4.92
N ASN A 315 -1.17 -15.92 -3.63
CA ASN A 315 -2.55 -16.23 -3.19
C ASN A 315 -3.05 -15.24 -2.12
N GLU A 316 -4.09 -14.44 -2.43
CA GLU A 316 -4.80 -13.59 -1.45
C GLU A 316 -5.53 -14.48 -0.44
N ARG A 317 -4.85 -14.90 0.62
CA ARG A 317 -5.38 -15.83 1.65
C ARG A 317 -6.68 -15.33 2.30
N PHE A 318 -6.89 -14.03 2.40
CA PHE A 318 -8.08 -13.46 3.01
C PHE A 318 -8.67 -12.36 2.13
N ARG A 319 -10.00 -12.18 2.22
CA ARG A 319 -10.70 -11.03 1.63
C ARG A 319 -11.65 -10.41 2.63
N SER A 320 -11.52 -9.10 2.84
CA SER A 320 -12.34 -8.36 3.79
C SER A 320 -13.81 -8.25 3.38
N THR A 321 -14.68 -8.16 4.39
CA THR A 321 -16.13 -8.02 4.21
C THR A 321 -16.56 -6.63 3.73
N ILE A 322 -15.75 -5.60 4.01
CA ILE A 322 -15.94 -4.22 3.59
C ILE A 322 -14.64 -3.64 3.05
N GLU A 323 -14.74 -2.64 2.18
CA GLU A 323 -13.58 -1.91 1.68
C GLU A 323 -13.14 -0.78 2.63
N PHE A 324 -11.92 -0.29 2.42
CA PHE A 324 -11.31 0.73 3.25
C PHE A 324 -12.12 2.04 3.41
N PRO A 325 -12.79 2.60 2.38
CA PRO A 325 -13.63 3.79 2.55
C PRO A 325 -14.76 3.59 3.58
N ALA A 326 -15.41 2.43 3.55
CA ALA A 326 -16.46 2.09 4.51
C ALA A 326 -15.88 1.89 5.92
N PHE A 327 -14.72 1.22 6.00
CA PHE A 327 -14.02 1.05 7.27
C PHE A 327 -13.65 2.39 7.94
N LEU A 328 -13.17 3.37 7.17
CA LEU A 328 -12.90 4.72 7.67
C LEU A 328 -14.15 5.40 8.27
N LEU A 329 -15.33 5.20 7.65
CA LEU A 329 -16.59 5.73 8.17
C LEU A 329 -17.00 5.06 9.49
N HIS A 330 -16.80 3.75 9.62
CA HIS A 330 -17.02 3.05 10.90
C HIS A 330 -16.13 3.63 12.01
N VAL A 331 -14.83 3.80 11.75
CA VAL A 331 -13.88 4.39 12.72
C VAL A 331 -14.28 5.82 13.08
N LEU A 332 -14.65 6.63 12.09
CA LEU A 332 -15.10 8.00 12.31
C LEU A 332 -16.34 8.06 13.21
N ARG A 333 -17.30 7.16 13.01
CA ARG A 333 -18.51 7.04 13.84
C ARG A 333 -18.20 6.60 15.27
N ILE A 334 -17.22 5.72 15.47
CA ILE A 334 -16.76 5.34 16.81
C ILE A 334 -16.22 6.58 17.54
N MET A 335 -15.41 7.41 16.86
CA MET A 335 -14.88 8.65 17.44
C MET A 335 -15.94 9.72 17.71
N LYS A 336 -16.96 9.84 16.86
CA LYS A 336 -18.06 10.80 17.08
C LYS A 336 -18.97 10.40 18.24
N GLY A 337 -19.01 9.12 18.62
CA GLY A 337 -19.88 8.61 19.67
C GLY A 337 -21.37 8.53 19.30
N ASP A 338 -21.71 8.71 18.02
CA ASP A 338 -23.11 8.76 17.57
C ASP A 338 -23.75 7.36 17.49
N GLU A 339 -24.91 7.19 18.12
CA GLU A 339 -25.69 5.94 18.13
C GLU A 339 -26.74 5.88 17.02
N VAL A 340 -26.99 6.97 16.30
CA VAL A 340 -28.03 7.04 15.27
C VAL A 340 -27.67 6.17 14.06
N GLU A 341 -28.48 5.14 13.79
CA GLU A 341 -28.37 4.33 12.57
C GLU A 341 -28.98 5.07 11.37
N ASP A 342 -28.18 5.94 10.75
CA ASP A 342 -28.49 6.57 9.47
C ASP A 342 -27.54 6.04 8.38
N GLU A 343 -28.09 5.45 7.31
CA GLU A 343 -27.36 4.93 6.16
C GLU A 343 -26.47 6.01 5.51
N GLY A 344 -26.90 7.27 5.56
CA GLY A 344 -26.16 8.41 5.05
C GLY A 344 -24.83 8.65 5.78
N LEU A 345 -24.65 8.10 6.98
CA LEU A 345 -23.41 8.18 7.76
C LEU A 345 -22.36 7.14 7.36
N LEU A 346 -22.77 6.06 6.67
CA LEU A 346 -21.88 5.05 6.08
C LEU A 346 -21.80 5.17 4.54
N ASP A 347 -22.30 6.28 3.99
CA ASP A 347 -22.22 6.59 2.56
C ASP A 347 -20.80 7.07 2.19
N ASP A 348 -20.05 6.19 1.52
CA ASP A 348 -18.72 6.46 0.97
C ASP A 348 -18.68 7.61 -0.05
N LYS A 349 -19.79 7.99 -0.68
CA LYS A 349 -19.89 9.20 -1.52
C LYS A 349 -19.81 10.49 -0.71
N ARG A 350 -20.05 10.40 0.60
CA ARG A 350 -19.95 11.51 1.55
C ARG A 350 -18.66 11.47 2.35
N LEU A 351 -17.73 10.56 2.06
CA LEU A 351 -16.52 10.34 2.86
C LEU A 351 -15.77 11.65 3.14
N ILE A 352 -15.46 12.40 2.09
CA ILE A 352 -14.74 13.67 2.19
C ILE A 352 -15.48 14.65 3.12
N LYS A 353 -16.78 14.83 2.90
CA LYS A 353 -17.63 15.72 3.72
C LYS A 353 -17.67 15.27 5.18
N SER A 354 -17.86 13.98 5.43
CA SER A 354 -17.93 13.42 6.79
C SER A 354 -16.68 13.70 7.60
N PHE A 355 -15.50 13.61 6.98
CA PHE A 355 -14.21 13.94 7.59
C PHE A 355 -13.99 15.44 7.75
N ASP A 356 -14.35 16.26 6.76
CA ASP A 356 -14.30 17.72 6.89
C ASP A 356 -15.14 18.22 8.06
N ASP A 357 -16.39 17.75 8.16
CA ASP A 357 -17.30 18.11 9.25
C ASP A 357 -16.69 17.71 10.59
N ALA A 358 -16.09 16.52 10.68
CA ALA A 358 -15.47 16.05 11.91
C ALA A 358 -14.27 16.90 12.34
N VAL A 359 -13.38 17.26 11.41
CA VAL A 359 -12.18 18.07 11.68
C VAL A 359 -12.54 19.54 11.95
N ASN A 360 -13.56 20.07 11.27
CA ASN A 360 -13.97 21.47 11.44
C ASN A 360 -14.74 21.70 12.75
N ASN A 361 -15.36 20.67 13.33
CA ASN A 361 -15.97 20.73 14.65
C ASN A 361 -14.95 20.80 15.80
N VAL A 362 -13.65 20.63 15.54
CA VAL A 362 -12.56 20.73 16.52
C VAL A 362 -11.49 21.74 16.07
N PRO A 363 -11.84 23.03 15.89
CA PRO A 363 -11.00 24.00 15.20
C PRO A 363 -9.64 24.23 15.87
N ASP A 364 -9.58 24.19 17.20
CA ASP A 364 -8.37 24.50 17.98
C ASP A 364 -7.47 23.27 18.23
N ALA A 365 -7.95 22.06 17.90
CA ALA A 365 -7.29 20.80 18.22
C ALA A 365 -7.20 19.86 17.01
N LYS A 366 -7.11 20.41 15.78
CA LYS A 366 -7.09 19.60 14.55
C LYS A 366 -5.96 18.59 14.51
N ALA A 367 -4.76 18.97 14.94
CA ALA A 367 -3.61 18.06 14.98
C ALA A 367 -3.83 16.90 15.97
N ASP A 368 -4.31 17.21 17.18
CA ASP A 368 -4.60 16.20 18.20
C ASP A 368 -5.71 15.25 17.76
N TRP A 369 -6.76 15.79 17.15
CA TRP A 369 -7.83 14.98 16.58
C TRP A 369 -7.29 14.00 15.52
N VAL A 370 -6.40 14.45 14.63
CA VAL A 370 -5.78 13.59 13.61
C VAL A 370 -4.91 12.50 14.24
N ARG A 371 -4.16 12.81 15.30
CA ARG A 371 -3.37 11.81 16.05
C ARG A 371 -4.27 10.77 16.71
N SER A 372 -5.34 11.21 17.37
CA SER A 372 -6.35 10.33 17.96
C SER A 372 -7.04 9.47 16.91
N PHE A 373 -7.36 10.04 15.74
CA PHE A 373 -7.94 9.30 14.63
C PHE A 373 -7.00 8.23 14.09
N ALA A 374 -5.73 8.55 13.86
CA ALA A 374 -4.75 7.58 13.39
C ALA A 374 -4.60 6.40 14.36
N PHE A 375 -4.52 6.69 15.66
CA PHE A 375 -4.45 5.63 16.66
C PHE A 375 -5.74 4.80 16.71
N MET A 376 -6.92 5.44 16.68
CA MET A 376 -8.20 4.73 16.66
C MET A 376 -8.37 3.88 15.41
N LEU A 377 -7.90 4.36 14.25
CA LEU A 377 -7.88 3.61 12.99
C LEU A 377 -7.08 2.31 13.14
N LEU A 378 -5.85 2.40 13.68
CA LEU A 378 -5.00 1.22 13.90
C LEU A 378 -5.63 0.24 14.91
N LYS A 379 -6.14 0.76 16.03
CA LYS A 379 -6.80 -0.05 17.07
C LYS A 379 -8.01 -0.78 16.51
N CYS A 380 -8.90 -0.06 15.83
CA CYS A 380 -10.07 -0.65 15.20
C CYS A 380 -9.69 -1.64 14.12
N ARG A 381 -8.59 -1.42 13.39
CA ARG A 381 -8.16 -2.34 12.33
C ARG A 381 -7.67 -3.67 12.92
N ASN A 382 -6.88 -3.63 14.00
CA ASN A 382 -6.45 -4.85 14.69
C ASN A 382 -7.64 -5.62 15.29
N LEU A 383 -8.65 -4.93 15.83
CA LEU A 383 -9.89 -5.53 16.29
C LEU A 383 -10.73 -6.10 15.15
N PHE A 384 -10.89 -5.36 14.06
CA PHE A 384 -11.60 -5.78 12.86
C PHE A 384 -10.99 -7.06 12.30
N ASP A 385 -9.66 -7.12 12.24
CA ASP A 385 -8.95 -8.27 11.73
C ASP A 385 -9.17 -9.55 12.54
N GLY A 386 -9.37 -9.44 13.86
CA GLY A 386 -9.62 -10.58 14.73
C GLY A 386 -11.09 -10.96 14.90
N PHE A 387 -11.98 -9.97 15.02
CA PHE A 387 -13.36 -10.15 15.48
C PHE A 387 -14.43 -9.88 14.42
N ILE A 388 -14.08 -9.46 13.20
CA ILE A 388 -15.02 -9.31 12.10
C ILE A 388 -14.74 -10.36 11.04
N LEU A 389 -15.81 -11.02 10.60
CA LEU A 389 -15.68 -12.13 9.67
C LEU A 389 -15.13 -11.69 8.31
N LYS A 390 -14.39 -12.59 7.69
CA LYS A 390 -13.76 -12.40 6.38
C LYS A 390 -13.84 -13.69 5.57
N ARG A 391 -13.59 -13.59 4.27
CA ARG A 391 -13.40 -14.77 3.42
C ARG A 391 -11.97 -15.25 3.55
N GLN A 392 -11.77 -16.57 3.55
CA GLN A 392 -10.47 -17.21 3.55
C GLN A 392 -10.35 -18.17 2.38
N PHE A 393 -9.22 -18.10 1.69
CA PHE A 393 -8.84 -18.95 0.58
C PHE A 393 -7.61 -19.76 1.00
N THR A 394 -7.69 -21.09 0.90
CA THR A 394 -6.57 -22.00 1.15
C THR A 394 -6.56 -23.07 0.06
N ALA A 395 -5.46 -23.80 -0.10
CA ALA A 395 -5.35 -24.85 -1.12
C ALA A 395 -6.46 -25.92 -1.05
N ASN A 396 -7.09 -26.10 0.12
CA ASN A 396 -8.15 -27.08 0.36
C ASN A 396 -9.57 -26.51 0.19
N ILE A 397 -9.70 -25.20 -0.05
CA ILE A 397 -10.98 -24.48 -0.15
C ILE A 397 -11.12 -24.01 -1.60
N GLY A 398 -12.27 -24.29 -2.23
CA GLY A 398 -12.53 -23.89 -3.61
C GLY A 398 -12.55 -22.37 -3.83
N ASP A 399 -12.70 -21.96 -5.10
CA ASP A 399 -12.59 -20.56 -5.54
C ASP A 399 -13.54 -19.57 -4.85
N ASP A 400 -14.62 -20.04 -4.21
CA ASP A 400 -15.58 -19.21 -3.49
C ASP A 400 -15.12 -18.78 -2.09
N GLY A 401 -14.08 -19.43 -1.54
CA GLY A 401 -13.55 -19.21 -0.18
C GLY A 401 -14.53 -19.54 0.94
N ASP A 402 -14.03 -19.79 2.16
CA ASP A 402 -14.88 -20.03 3.34
C ASP A 402 -14.96 -18.82 4.25
N TRP A 403 -16.02 -18.77 5.05
CA TRP A 403 -16.13 -17.79 6.11
C TRP A 403 -15.16 -18.12 7.25
N SER A 404 -14.40 -17.12 7.68
CA SER A 404 -13.36 -17.29 8.69
C SER A 404 -13.44 -16.17 9.72
N LEU A 405 -13.20 -16.54 10.98
CA LEU A 405 -13.09 -15.64 12.12
C LEU A 405 -11.88 -16.05 12.96
N GLN A 406 -10.72 -15.52 12.56
CA GLN A 406 -9.42 -15.88 13.09
C GLN A 406 -8.68 -14.64 13.59
N ARG A 407 -7.71 -14.87 14.48
CA ARG A 407 -6.70 -13.88 14.85
C ARG A 407 -5.33 -14.35 14.40
N LEU A 408 -4.47 -13.39 14.05
CA LEU A 408 -3.06 -13.66 13.82
C LEU A 408 -2.37 -13.94 15.17
N LYS A 409 -1.47 -14.91 15.18
CA LYS A 409 -0.61 -15.25 16.30
C LYS A 409 0.80 -15.58 15.78
N LYS A 410 1.81 -15.35 16.63
CA LYS A 410 3.16 -15.89 16.45
C LYS A 410 3.16 -17.42 16.59
N GLY A 411 3.45 -18.12 15.52
CA GLY A 411 3.74 -19.57 15.50
C GLY A 411 5.19 -19.85 15.12
N GLY A 412 5.48 -21.12 14.80
CA GLY A 412 6.84 -21.58 14.53
C GLY A 412 7.70 -21.71 15.81
N GLY A 413 8.94 -22.18 15.65
CA GLY A 413 9.89 -22.28 16.77
C GLY A 413 10.47 -20.91 17.14
N ASP A 414 10.96 -20.75 18.37
CA ASP A 414 11.51 -19.47 18.88
C ASP A 414 12.57 -18.83 17.98
N LYS A 415 13.34 -19.65 17.25
CA LYS A 415 14.39 -19.20 16.33
C LYS A 415 13.86 -18.67 14.99
N LYS A 416 12.66 -19.09 14.57
CA LYS A 416 12.02 -18.71 13.30
C LYS A 416 10.51 -18.53 13.48
N PRO A 417 10.09 -17.35 13.97
CA PRO A 417 8.68 -17.09 14.19
C PRO A 417 7.96 -16.87 12.87
N THR A 418 6.87 -17.59 12.67
CA THR A 418 6.02 -17.51 11.47
C THR A 418 4.62 -17.00 11.84
N PRO A 419 3.95 -16.26 10.96
CA PRO A 419 2.57 -15.87 11.20
C PRO A 419 1.67 -17.10 11.10
N THR A 420 0.86 -17.34 12.14
CA THR A 420 -0.15 -18.39 12.18
C THR A 420 -1.50 -17.77 12.45
N TYR A 421 -2.57 -18.42 11.99
CA TYR A 421 -3.94 -17.94 12.16
C TYR A 421 -4.72 -18.99 12.92
N ILE A 422 -5.31 -18.59 14.04
CA ILE A 422 -6.09 -19.45 14.92
C ILE A 422 -7.47 -18.83 15.11
N HIS A 423 -8.48 -19.65 15.40
CA HIS A 423 -9.83 -19.15 15.69
C HIS A 423 -9.80 -18.13 16.84
N VAL A 424 -10.59 -17.06 16.72
CA VAL A 424 -10.43 -15.87 17.58
C VAL A 424 -10.55 -16.18 19.07
N PHE A 425 -11.40 -17.14 19.46
CA PHE A 425 -11.61 -17.55 20.85
C PHE A 425 -10.79 -18.78 21.28
N SER A 426 -9.99 -19.34 20.38
CA SER A 426 -9.11 -20.46 20.73
C SER A 426 -8.00 -20.02 21.69
N ALA A 427 -7.72 -20.88 22.66
CA ALA A 427 -6.63 -20.68 23.60
C ALA A 427 -5.30 -20.54 22.85
N SER A 428 -4.35 -19.77 23.40
CA SER A 428 -3.04 -19.54 22.77
C SER A 428 -2.24 -20.83 22.52
N ASN A 429 -2.57 -21.96 23.15
CA ASN A 429 -1.90 -23.25 22.93
C ASN A 429 -2.71 -24.19 22.01
N GLY A 430 -3.85 -23.74 21.49
CA GLY A 430 -4.70 -24.54 20.60
C GLY A 430 -4.09 -24.63 19.21
N SER A 431 -3.90 -25.86 18.72
CA SER A 431 -3.77 -26.13 17.29
C SER A 431 -5.10 -25.88 16.60
N LEU A 432 -5.08 -25.60 15.30
CA LEU A 432 -6.26 -25.81 14.45
C LEU A 432 -6.71 -27.27 14.67
N GLU A 433 -8.01 -27.52 14.87
CA GLU A 433 -8.52 -28.89 14.81
C GLU A 433 -8.12 -29.51 13.47
N GLU A 434 -7.81 -30.81 13.45
CA GLU A 434 -7.23 -31.50 12.27
C GLU A 434 -8.09 -31.40 11.00
N ASP A 435 -9.36 -30.98 11.13
CA ASP A 435 -10.31 -30.78 10.05
C ASP A 435 -10.53 -29.31 9.64
N GLY A 436 -9.87 -28.35 10.31
CA GLY A 436 -10.06 -26.91 10.06
C GLY A 436 -11.40 -26.34 10.56
N SER A 437 -12.21 -27.13 11.27
CA SER A 437 -13.49 -26.68 11.80
C SER A 437 -13.32 -25.63 12.91
N ALA A 438 -14.26 -24.69 12.98
CA ALA A 438 -14.28 -23.66 14.02
C ALA A 438 -14.57 -24.28 15.38
N ASP A 439 -13.78 -23.89 16.39
CA ASP A 439 -14.10 -24.26 17.78
C ASP A 439 -15.54 -23.80 18.10
N PRO A 440 -16.29 -24.52 18.97
CA PRO A 440 -17.70 -24.25 19.18
C PRO A 440 -18.02 -22.78 19.52
N HIS A 441 -17.12 -22.12 20.26
CA HIS A 441 -17.28 -20.72 20.66
C HIS A 441 -17.12 -19.76 19.48
N THR A 442 -16.12 -20.00 18.63
CA THR A 442 -15.92 -19.22 17.40
C THR A 442 -17.03 -19.49 16.38
N ARG A 443 -17.51 -20.74 16.30
CA ARG A 443 -18.55 -21.15 15.34
C ARG A 443 -19.86 -20.39 15.52
N ASP A 444 -20.31 -20.21 16.77
CA ASP A 444 -21.59 -19.53 17.05
C ASP A 444 -21.54 -18.05 16.64
N VAL A 445 -20.45 -17.36 16.97
CA VAL A 445 -20.22 -15.96 16.55
C VAL A 445 -20.07 -15.85 15.03
N LEU A 446 -19.35 -16.79 14.40
CA LEU A 446 -19.19 -16.84 12.96
C LEU A 446 -20.55 -17.00 12.25
N LEU A 447 -21.43 -17.86 12.78
CA LEU A 447 -22.78 -18.05 12.24
C LEU A 447 -23.60 -16.76 12.34
N LEU A 448 -23.64 -16.10 13.50
CA LEU A 448 -24.37 -14.84 13.68
C LEU A 448 -23.88 -13.75 12.73
N GLN A 449 -22.56 -13.57 12.62
CA GLN A 449 -21.98 -12.59 11.69
C GLN A 449 -22.26 -12.96 10.22
N SER A 450 -22.28 -14.25 9.88
CA SER A 450 -22.64 -14.69 8.52
C SER A 450 -24.09 -14.34 8.19
N MET A 451 -25.02 -14.51 9.13
CA MET A 451 -26.43 -14.13 8.97
C MET A 451 -26.57 -12.61 8.77
N LEU A 452 -25.85 -11.81 9.58
CA LEU A 452 -25.83 -10.36 9.44
C LEU A 452 -25.23 -9.94 8.09
N ARG A 453 -24.13 -10.55 7.65
CA ARG A 453 -23.50 -10.19 6.37
C ARG A 453 -24.36 -10.57 5.16
N ILE A 454 -25.09 -11.68 5.23
CA ILE A 454 -26.04 -12.08 4.17
C ILE A 454 -27.24 -11.13 4.17
N THR A 455 -27.73 -10.74 5.34
CA THR A 455 -28.88 -9.82 5.47
C THR A 455 -28.54 -8.41 5.00
N TYR A 456 -27.42 -7.86 5.47
CA TYR A 456 -26.94 -6.53 5.12
C TYR A 456 -25.96 -6.63 3.94
N THR A 457 -26.50 -6.57 2.73
CA THR A 457 -25.70 -6.75 1.50
C THR A 457 -24.82 -5.54 1.18
N SER A 458 -25.23 -4.34 1.59
CA SER A 458 -24.53 -3.08 1.36
C SER A 458 -23.67 -2.66 2.57
N PRO A 459 -22.41 -2.23 2.38
CA PRO A 459 -21.59 -1.67 3.45
C PRO A 459 -22.25 -0.49 4.17
N ARG A 460 -23.13 0.26 3.48
CA ARG A 460 -23.86 1.41 4.02
C ARG A 460 -24.85 1.05 5.13
N THR A 461 -25.27 -0.21 5.18
CA THR A 461 -26.26 -0.70 6.15
C THR A 461 -25.62 -1.59 7.22
N MET A 462 -24.30 -1.86 7.16
CA MET A 462 -23.60 -2.72 8.11
C MET A 462 -23.30 -2.02 9.45
N HIS A 463 -24.29 -1.35 10.03
CA HIS A 463 -24.14 -0.64 11.31
C HIS A 463 -23.69 -1.55 12.46
N TRP A 464 -23.99 -2.85 12.37
CA TRP A 464 -23.52 -3.88 13.30
C TRP A 464 -21.99 -3.90 13.44
N ILE A 465 -21.22 -3.65 12.37
CA ILE A 465 -19.75 -3.55 12.45
C ILE A 465 -19.35 -2.38 13.34
N THR A 466 -20.03 -1.24 13.24
CA THR A 466 -19.79 -0.07 14.12
C THR A 466 -20.06 -0.42 15.57
N LYS A 467 -21.16 -1.13 15.85
CA LYS A 467 -21.54 -1.55 17.22
C LYS A 467 -20.51 -2.49 17.82
N VAL A 468 -20.12 -3.52 17.07
CA VAL A 468 -19.10 -4.49 17.49
C VAL A 468 -17.78 -3.80 17.76
N LEU A 469 -17.26 -3.01 16.81
CA LEU A 469 -15.97 -2.34 16.97
C LEU A 469 -16.00 -1.32 18.12
N ARG A 470 -17.10 -0.57 18.31
CA ARG A 470 -17.26 0.34 19.45
C ARG A 470 -17.19 -0.43 20.77
N TRP A 471 -17.97 -1.51 20.88
CA TRP A 471 -18.01 -2.35 22.07
C TRP A 471 -16.64 -2.99 22.38
N LEU A 472 -15.92 -3.45 21.36
CA LEU A 472 -14.56 -3.98 21.49
C LEU A 472 -13.54 -2.88 21.85
N SER A 473 -13.70 -1.66 21.35
CA SER A 473 -12.71 -0.58 21.52
C SER A 473 -12.49 -0.15 22.97
N VAL A 474 -13.42 -0.46 23.87
CA VAL A 474 -13.33 -0.13 25.30
C VAL A 474 -12.95 -1.32 26.19
N LYS A 475 -12.60 -2.47 25.58
CA LYS A 475 -12.23 -3.72 26.27
C LYS A 475 -10.81 -4.12 25.92
N ALA A 476 -10.19 -4.92 26.79
CA ALA A 476 -8.98 -5.65 26.44
C ALA A 476 -9.39 -6.83 25.52
N PRO A 477 -8.80 -6.97 24.32
CA PRO A 477 -9.19 -8.02 23.37
C PRO A 477 -9.08 -9.45 23.94
N ARG A 478 -8.14 -9.66 24.86
CA ARG A 478 -7.90 -10.96 25.53
C ARG A 478 -9.03 -11.36 26.49
N ASP A 479 -9.82 -10.38 26.96
CA ASP A 479 -10.89 -10.59 27.93
C ASP A 479 -12.27 -10.70 27.26
N VAL A 480 -12.34 -10.59 25.93
CA VAL A 480 -13.59 -10.69 25.18
C VAL A 480 -14.07 -12.13 25.20
N LYS A 481 -15.26 -12.37 25.76
CA LYS A 481 -15.91 -13.68 25.74
C LYS A 481 -16.79 -13.83 24.51
N HIS A 482 -16.82 -15.03 23.93
CA HIS A 482 -17.68 -15.34 22.79
C HIS A 482 -19.16 -15.08 23.09
N ALA A 483 -19.63 -15.42 24.30
CA ALA A 483 -21.02 -15.23 24.71
C ALA A 483 -21.42 -13.74 24.69
N ASP A 484 -20.58 -12.86 25.24
CA ASP A 484 -20.87 -11.42 25.26
C ASP A 484 -20.90 -10.82 23.84
N LEU A 485 -20.05 -11.33 22.93
CA LEU A 485 -20.06 -10.90 21.53
C LEU A 485 -21.26 -11.49 20.78
N ALA A 486 -21.67 -12.72 21.07
CA ALA A 486 -22.86 -13.34 20.51
C ALA A 486 -24.14 -12.60 20.95
N ASP A 487 -24.25 -12.20 22.22
CA ASP A 487 -25.39 -11.42 22.73
C ASP A 487 -25.49 -10.03 22.10
N LEU A 488 -24.37 -9.46 21.65
CA LEU A 488 -24.33 -8.16 20.98
C LEU A 488 -24.78 -8.22 19.51
N LEU A 489 -24.52 -9.35 18.84
CA LEU A 489 -24.77 -9.60 17.42
C LEU A 489 -26.24 -9.98 17.17
#